data_AF-A0A2G9XNC7-F1
#
_entry.id   AF-A0A2G9XNC7-F1
#
_cell.length_a   1.000
_cell.length_b   1.000
_cell.length_c   1.000
_cell.angle_alpha   90.00
_cell.angle_beta   90.00
_cell.angle_gamma   90.00
#
_symmetry.space_group_name_H-M   'P 1'
#
loop_
_entity.id
_entity.type
_entity.pdbx_description
1 polymer ?
#
loop_
_entity_poly.entity_id
_entity_poly.type
_entity_poly.pdbx_seq_one_letter_code
_entity_poly.pdbx_strand_id
1 'polypeptide(L)'
;MSQDLETRVEKLFLPERPLLSRDNQVFRAKDTVYLCGEGGKTYAVLEGGKRLEVSQNLNFYETEFPGFFLRVHRSFLVAVGRIEGVFERYPEEAEPDAPTGRGPAVSASVGVVGEIMFSRGKGGAADECELTLRGTEARIPVTTTYARGVKKAMGVSSLHHVVPEHPLDKALRLYELIDFGWRDLLGLDPADKAAVEAFKKKWDIKQFTRERMLSYFRQFGVNEINKRRVIKNIIYQMFRWIKKGIEPPSDGNIRSLWYRVKAVLAYHSDVLGPGDVGTFYDTLQEMIEEHNLFRYKDFGFMDMNEPYRGIGAKAPEIILASEKLGHFLFIKKLAAEAGVSFICLKGEPAVISLEYFSDDLMKTCGDKEKMVFCISDIDPAGYSIEGNLVSQLQRNGHKVGRVVKLVDASAFTSEEIGIIRFQYVSFDVKGDQVKPLDDSAMGQVTKARAWFDALKDERFISEKDKGGGWKTVTIWGIESDAADREIIRKRFLDGLAGSRR
;
A
#
# COMPACT_ATOMS: atom_id res chain seq x y z
N MET A 1 -28.14 18.66 -36.61
CA MET A 1 -27.08 18.62 -35.58
C MET A 1 -26.16 17.47 -35.92
N SER A 2 -24.94 17.36 -35.37
CA SER A 2 -24.14 16.16 -35.63
C SER A 2 -24.84 14.95 -34.99
N GLN A 3 -24.81 13.81 -35.66
CA GLN A 3 -25.43 12.55 -35.21
C GLN A 3 -24.96 12.14 -33.80
N ASP A 4 -23.76 12.56 -33.39
CA ASP A 4 -23.19 12.36 -32.05
C ASP A 4 -23.88 13.20 -30.96
N LEU A 5 -24.31 14.42 -31.29
CA LEU A 5 -24.98 15.32 -30.34
C LEU A 5 -26.43 14.89 -30.08
N GLU A 6 -27.16 14.45 -31.11
CA GLU A 6 -28.51 13.87 -30.98
C GLU A 6 -28.49 12.57 -30.17
N THR A 7 -27.53 11.67 -30.44
CA THR A 7 -27.34 10.41 -29.67
C THR A 7 -27.00 10.68 -28.19
N ARG A 8 -26.23 11.73 -27.89
CA ARG A 8 -25.91 12.14 -26.52
C ARG A 8 -27.11 12.75 -25.79
N VAL A 9 -27.89 13.57 -26.48
CA VAL A 9 -29.12 14.17 -25.95
C VAL A 9 -30.18 13.11 -25.65
N GLU A 10 -30.42 12.15 -26.56
CA GLU A 10 -31.37 11.06 -26.32
C GLU A 10 -31.00 10.21 -25.10
N LYS A 11 -29.71 9.89 -24.90
CA LYS A 11 -29.22 9.15 -23.72
C LYS A 11 -29.48 9.86 -22.40
N LEU A 12 -29.49 11.20 -22.38
CA LEU A 12 -29.80 11.99 -21.18
C LEU A 12 -31.29 11.94 -20.82
N PHE A 13 -32.18 11.70 -21.79
CA PHE A 13 -33.62 11.62 -21.58
C PHE A 13 -34.13 10.18 -21.32
N LEU A 14 -33.36 9.15 -21.65
CA LEU A 14 -33.74 7.74 -21.38
C LEU A 14 -34.20 7.49 -19.92
N PRO A 15 -33.54 8.01 -18.87
CA PRO A 15 -33.97 7.80 -17.49
C PRO A 15 -35.31 8.46 -17.15
N GLU A 16 -35.68 9.53 -17.86
CA GLU A 16 -36.91 10.29 -17.64
C GLU A 16 -38.09 9.79 -18.47
N ARG A 17 -37.87 8.84 -19.39
CA ARG A 17 -38.94 8.27 -20.21
C ARG A 17 -39.98 7.55 -19.32
N PRO A 18 -41.29 7.79 -19.55
CA PRO A 18 -42.33 7.10 -18.82
C PRO A 18 -42.46 5.65 -19.28
N LEU A 19 -42.67 4.76 -18.32
CA LEU A 19 -43.01 3.37 -18.49
C LEU A 19 -44.42 3.13 -17.94
N LEU A 20 -45.12 2.18 -18.56
CA LEU A 20 -46.48 1.81 -18.20
C LEU A 20 -46.50 0.36 -17.70
N SER A 21 -47.04 0.17 -16.51
CA SER A 21 -47.41 -1.15 -16.04
C SER A 21 -48.74 -1.59 -16.65
N ARG A 22 -49.05 -2.89 -16.58
CA ARG A 22 -50.31 -3.44 -17.09
C ARG A 22 -51.56 -2.96 -16.35
N ASP A 23 -51.40 -2.51 -15.10
CA ASP A 23 -52.43 -1.87 -14.30
C ASP A 23 -52.48 -0.34 -14.49
N ASN A 24 -51.92 0.17 -15.60
CA ASN A 24 -51.92 1.59 -16.00
C ASN A 24 -51.22 2.53 -15.01
N GLN A 25 -50.30 2.04 -14.17
CA GLN A 25 -49.43 2.92 -13.38
C GLN A 25 -48.32 3.45 -14.27
N VAL A 26 -48.14 4.77 -14.23
CA VAL A 26 -47.03 5.47 -14.89
C VAL A 26 -45.87 5.60 -13.91
N PHE A 27 -44.68 5.17 -14.31
CA PHE A 27 -43.44 5.35 -13.55
C PHE A 27 -42.30 5.71 -14.49
N ARG A 28 -41.17 6.24 -14.00
CA ARG A 28 -40.04 6.59 -14.85
C ARG A 28 -39.03 5.45 -14.92
N ALA A 29 -38.30 5.35 -16.04
CA ALA A 29 -37.26 4.34 -16.20
C ALA A 29 -36.19 4.40 -15.08
N LYS A 30 -35.84 5.60 -14.60
CA LYS A 30 -34.89 5.81 -13.47
C LYS A 30 -35.34 5.23 -12.14
N ASP A 31 -36.63 5.00 -11.97
CA ASP A 31 -37.20 4.44 -10.73
C ASP A 31 -37.04 2.91 -10.70
N THR A 32 -36.71 2.30 -11.83
CA THR A 32 -36.49 0.85 -11.97
C THR A 32 -35.07 0.48 -11.56
N VAL A 33 -34.96 -0.46 -10.62
CA VAL A 33 -33.69 -1.02 -10.15
C VAL A 33 -33.23 -2.14 -11.06
N TYR A 34 -34.13 -3.08 -11.37
CA TYR A 34 -33.91 -4.13 -12.37
C TYR A 34 -35.26 -4.59 -12.96
N LEU A 35 -35.21 -5.23 -14.14
CA LEU A 35 -36.34 -5.99 -14.69
C LEU A 35 -36.06 -7.49 -14.61
N CYS A 36 -37.09 -8.27 -14.29
CA CYS A 36 -37.00 -9.72 -14.27
C CYS A 36 -38.11 -10.39 -15.09
N GLY A 37 -37.76 -11.49 -15.74
CA GLY A 37 -38.68 -12.36 -16.45
C GLY A 37 -39.03 -13.59 -15.60
N GLU A 38 -40.31 -13.79 -15.30
CA GLU A 38 -40.82 -14.92 -14.52
C GLU A 38 -42.15 -15.41 -15.10
N GLY A 39 -42.27 -16.72 -15.34
CA GLY A 39 -43.53 -17.32 -15.82
C GLY A 39 -44.07 -16.75 -17.14
N GLY A 40 -43.18 -16.33 -18.05
CA GLY A 40 -43.57 -15.69 -19.33
C GLY A 40 -43.99 -14.22 -19.22
N LYS A 41 -43.94 -13.64 -18.02
CA LYS A 41 -44.23 -12.24 -17.74
C LYS A 41 -42.95 -11.47 -17.42
N THR A 42 -42.98 -10.16 -17.61
CA THR A 42 -41.87 -9.28 -17.26
C THR A 42 -42.31 -8.31 -16.18
N TYR A 43 -41.41 -8.06 -15.23
CA TYR A 43 -41.68 -7.19 -14.10
C TYR A 43 -40.56 -6.16 -13.96
N ALA A 44 -40.95 -4.91 -13.73
CA ALA A 44 -40.05 -3.87 -13.26
C ALA A 44 -40.06 -3.86 -11.74
N VAL A 45 -38.88 -3.97 -11.13
CA VAL A 45 -38.70 -3.85 -9.68
C VAL A 45 -38.19 -2.45 -9.38
N LEU A 46 -38.97 -1.70 -8.61
CA LEU A 46 -38.67 -0.34 -8.21
C LEU A 46 -37.93 -0.31 -6.86
N GLU A 47 -37.43 0.86 -6.51
CA GLU A 47 -36.83 1.12 -5.20
C GLU A 47 -37.79 0.80 -4.05
N GLY A 48 -37.29 0.11 -3.02
CA GLY A 48 -38.13 -0.41 -1.92
C GLY A 48 -38.85 -1.73 -2.24
N GLY A 49 -38.52 -2.38 -3.37
CA GLY A 49 -38.99 -3.73 -3.70
C GLY A 49 -40.38 -3.82 -4.34
N LYS A 50 -41.02 -2.67 -4.63
CA LYS A 50 -42.31 -2.65 -5.32
C LYS A 50 -42.16 -3.24 -6.74
N ARG A 51 -42.99 -4.23 -7.08
CA ARG A 51 -42.94 -4.96 -8.34
C ARG A 51 -44.14 -4.63 -9.22
N LEU A 52 -43.89 -4.21 -10.46
CA LEU A 52 -44.91 -3.86 -11.45
C LEU A 52 -44.82 -4.78 -12.66
N GLU A 53 -45.92 -5.43 -13.04
CA GLU A 53 -45.98 -6.21 -14.29
C GLU A 53 -46.02 -5.23 -15.47
N VAL A 54 -45.10 -5.39 -16.41
CA VAL A 54 -45.01 -4.52 -17.59
C VAL A 54 -45.47 -5.26 -18.85
N SER A 55 -45.92 -4.51 -19.85
CA SER A 55 -46.58 -5.08 -21.04
C SER A 55 -45.62 -5.82 -21.99
N GLN A 56 -44.38 -5.35 -22.09
CA GLN A 56 -43.37 -5.85 -23.01
C GLN A 56 -42.40 -6.86 -22.36
N ASN A 57 -41.67 -7.60 -23.19
CA ASN A 57 -40.65 -8.55 -22.73
C ASN A 57 -39.30 -7.86 -22.46
N LEU A 58 -38.35 -8.57 -21.84
CA LEU A 58 -37.02 -8.02 -21.56
C LEU A 58 -36.26 -7.56 -22.82
N ASN A 59 -36.39 -8.24 -23.97
CA ASN A 59 -35.65 -7.85 -25.19
C ASN A 59 -36.07 -6.48 -25.70
N PHE A 60 -37.36 -6.15 -25.55
CA PHE A 60 -37.86 -4.81 -25.85
C PHE A 60 -37.13 -3.76 -25.01
N TYR A 61 -37.07 -3.93 -23.68
CA TYR A 61 -36.43 -2.95 -22.79
C TYR A 61 -34.92 -2.84 -22.98
N GLU A 62 -34.23 -3.93 -23.33
CA GLU A 62 -32.80 -3.87 -23.66
C GLU A 62 -32.54 -3.04 -24.92
N THR A 63 -33.42 -3.17 -25.93
CA THR A 63 -33.28 -2.48 -27.21
C THR A 63 -33.70 -1.02 -27.11
N GLU A 64 -34.80 -0.75 -26.40
CA GLU A 64 -35.40 0.58 -26.27
C GLU A 64 -34.62 1.51 -25.31
N PHE A 65 -33.83 0.92 -24.40
CA PHE A 65 -33.03 1.66 -23.42
C PHE A 65 -31.54 1.28 -23.52
N PRO A 66 -30.89 1.54 -24.67
CA PRO A 66 -29.55 1.04 -24.96
C PRO A 66 -28.52 1.60 -23.98
N GLY A 67 -27.87 0.71 -23.24
CA GLY A 67 -26.84 1.04 -22.26
C GLY A 67 -27.36 1.57 -20.92
N PHE A 68 -28.68 1.78 -20.78
CA PHE A 68 -29.30 2.10 -19.50
C PHE A 68 -29.68 0.83 -18.74
N PHE A 69 -30.35 -0.11 -19.41
CA PHE A 69 -30.55 -1.47 -18.92
C PHE A 69 -29.53 -2.42 -19.57
N LEU A 70 -28.90 -3.25 -18.76
CA LEU A 70 -27.91 -4.22 -19.21
C LEU A 70 -28.37 -5.63 -18.89
N ARG A 71 -28.27 -6.53 -19.87
CA ARG A 71 -28.48 -7.96 -19.66
C ARG A 71 -27.34 -8.55 -18.85
N VAL A 72 -27.69 -9.17 -17.73
CA VAL A 72 -26.74 -9.84 -16.83
C VAL A 72 -27.03 -11.33 -16.71
N HIS A 73 -28.28 -11.73 -16.93
CA HIS A 73 -28.72 -13.12 -16.98
C HIS A 73 -29.93 -13.21 -17.92
N ARG A 74 -30.28 -14.41 -18.43
CA ARG A 74 -31.39 -14.58 -19.38
C ARG A 74 -32.72 -13.98 -18.89
N SER A 75 -32.92 -14.03 -17.58
CA SER A 75 -34.11 -13.54 -16.88
C SER A 75 -33.96 -12.15 -16.27
N PHE A 76 -32.82 -11.46 -16.43
CA PHE A 76 -32.56 -10.20 -15.72
C PHE A 76 -31.94 -9.11 -16.60
N LEU A 77 -32.53 -7.92 -16.54
CA LEU A 77 -31.95 -6.66 -16.97
C LEU A 77 -31.70 -5.79 -15.75
N VAL A 78 -30.52 -5.20 -15.64
CA VAL A 78 -30.13 -4.35 -14.51
C VAL A 78 -29.94 -2.92 -14.97
N ALA A 79 -30.47 -1.95 -14.22
CA ALA A 79 -30.16 -0.54 -14.46
C ALA A 79 -28.69 -0.28 -14.10
N VAL A 80 -27.86 0.09 -15.08
CA VAL A 80 -26.40 0.22 -14.89
C VAL A 80 -26.07 1.21 -13.77
N GLY A 81 -26.77 2.35 -13.71
CA GLY A 81 -26.58 3.37 -12.67
C GLY A 81 -27.07 2.97 -11.26
N ARG A 82 -27.63 1.76 -11.12
CA ARG A 82 -28.05 1.18 -9.84
C ARG A 82 -27.09 0.09 -9.35
N ILE A 83 -26.08 -0.30 -10.12
CA ILE A 83 -25.10 -1.31 -9.67
C ILE A 83 -24.27 -0.74 -8.52
N GLU A 84 -24.34 -1.42 -7.36
CA GLU A 84 -23.61 -1.11 -6.13
C GLU A 84 -22.49 -2.10 -5.84
N GLY A 85 -22.21 -3.07 -6.69
CA GLY A 85 -21.08 -3.97 -6.49
C GLY A 85 -21.26 -5.33 -7.14
N VAL A 86 -20.16 -6.08 -7.11
CA VAL A 86 -20.10 -7.46 -7.56
C VAL A 86 -19.76 -8.36 -6.36
N PHE A 87 -20.51 -9.43 -6.19
CA PHE A 87 -20.28 -10.49 -5.21
C PHE A 87 -19.87 -11.77 -5.95
N GLU A 88 -18.71 -12.33 -5.63
CA GLU A 88 -18.27 -13.57 -6.26
C GLU A 88 -18.98 -14.78 -5.63
N ARG A 89 -19.53 -15.67 -6.47
CA ARG A 89 -20.00 -16.99 -6.02
C ARG A 89 -18.80 -17.92 -5.91
N TYR A 90 -18.36 -18.16 -4.68
CA TYR A 90 -17.44 -19.25 -4.38
C TYR A 90 -18.22 -20.45 -3.84
N PRO A 91 -17.73 -21.69 -4.03
CA PRO A 91 -18.37 -22.87 -3.48
C PRO A 91 -18.57 -22.71 -1.97
N GLU A 92 -19.76 -23.10 -1.50
CA GLU A 92 -20.05 -23.26 -0.07
C GLU A 92 -19.00 -24.21 0.54
N GLU A 93 -18.54 -23.94 1.78
CA GLU A 93 -17.73 -24.91 2.53
C GLU A 93 -18.49 -26.25 2.51
N ALA A 94 -17.82 -27.35 2.17
CA ALA A 94 -18.40 -28.66 2.41
C ALA A 94 -18.62 -28.76 3.92
N GLU A 95 -19.89 -28.86 4.35
CA GLU A 95 -20.19 -29.12 5.76
C GLU A 95 -19.38 -30.34 6.20
N PRO A 96 -18.71 -30.30 7.37
CA PRO A 96 -18.12 -31.51 7.92
C PRO A 96 -19.25 -32.52 8.11
N ASP A 97 -19.08 -33.72 7.52
CA ASP A 97 -20.06 -34.80 7.50
C ASP A 97 -20.84 -34.90 8.82
N ALA A 98 -22.12 -34.50 8.78
CA ALA A 98 -23.00 -34.66 9.92
C ALA A 98 -23.15 -36.16 10.21
N PRO A 99 -23.02 -36.60 11.48
CA PRO A 99 -23.16 -38.00 11.83
C PRO A 99 -24.59 -38.46 11.55
N THR A 100 -24.69 -39.58 10.86
CA THR A 100 -25.92 -40.28 10.50
C THR A 100 -26.75 -40.60 11.74
N GLY A 101 -27.88 -39.91 11.92
CA GLY A 101 -28.81 -40.17 13.02
C GLY A 101 -30.26 -39.87 12.65
N ARG A 102 -31.11 -40.91 12.65
CA ARG A 102 -32.54 -40.87 12.33
C ARG A 102 -33.38 -40.21 13.44
N GLY A 103 -34.05 -39.09 13.10
CA GLY A 103 -35.39 -38.64 13.55
C GLY A 103 -35.59 -38.14 15.01
N PRO A 104 -36.76 -37.57 15.38
CA PRO A 104 -37.92 -37.14 14.57
C PRO A 104 -38.31 -35.65 14.76
N ALA A 105 -39.22 -35.18 13.90
CA ALA A 105 -39.76 -33.82 13.81
C ALA A 105 -40.73 -33.44 14.94
N VAL A 106 -40.68 -32.19 15.44
CA VAL A 106 -41.84 -31.43 15.99
C VAL A 106 -41.65 -29.90 15.89
N SER A 107 -42.65 -29.23 15.29
CA SER A 107 -43.17 -27.84 15.42
C SER A 107 -42.23 -26.63 15.62
N ALA A 108 -42.15 -25.64 14.73
CA ALA A 108 -43.13 -24.60 14.33
C ALA A 108 -43.35 -23.44 15.33
N SER A 109 -42.92 -22.22 14.96
CA SER A 109 -43.78 -21.01 14.92
C SER A 109 -43.09 -19.73 14.39
N VAL A 110 -43.75 -19.10 13.39
CA VAL A 110 -43.99 -17.64 13.17
C VAL A 110 -42.76 -16.71 13.07
N GLY A 111 -42.45 -15.94 12.02
CA GLY A 111 -43.10 -15.53 10.77
C GLY A 111 -42.47 -14.20 10.29
N VAL A 112 -42.69 -13.82 9.02
CA VAL A 112 -42.54 -12.48 8.38
C VAL A 112 -41.43 -12.32 7.29
N VAL A 113 -41.94 -12.06 6.07
CA VAL A 113 -41.36 -11.64 4.76
C VAL A 113 -40.34 -12.54 4.02
N GLY A 114 -40.89 -13.53 3.31
CA GLY A 114 -40.66 -13.78 1.88
C GLY A 114 -39.24 -13.67 1.31
N GLU A 115 -38.32 -14.52 1.78
CA GLU A 115 -37.10 -14.83 1.02
C GLU A 115 -37.49 -15.44 -0.33
N ILE A 116 -37.07 -14.78 -1.42
CA ILE A 116 -37.12 -15.38 -2.76
C ILE A 116 -36.01 -16.44 -2.81
N MET A 117 -36.30 -17.65 -2.32
CA MET A 117 -35.51 -18.84 -2.63
C MET A 117 -35.74 -19.18 -4.11
N PHE A 118 -34.83 -18.77 -4.98
CA PHE A 118 -34.80 -19.25 -6.36
C PHE A 118 -34.46 -20.74 -6.34
N SER A 119 -35.42 -21.58 -6.73
CA SER A 119 -35.22 -23.01 -6.91
C SER A 119 -34.07 -23.27 -7.90
N ARG A 120 -33.08 -24.06 -7.44
CA ARG A 120 -31.91 -24.51 -8.22
C ARG A 120 -32.38 -25.30 -9.45
N GLY A 121 -32.61 -24.59 -10.55
CA GLY A 121 -33.07 -25.12 -11.83
C GLY A 121 -31.92 -25.54 -12.74
N LYS A 122 -31.87 -26.85 -13.01
CA LYS A 122 -31.06 -27.58 -13.99
C LYS A 122 -30.70 -26.77 -15.26
N GLY A 123 -29.41 -26.78 -15.62
CA GLY A 123 -28.94 -26.66 -17.02
C GLY A 123 -28.59 -25.26 -17.57
N GLY A 124 -28.18 -24.30 -16.73
CA GLY A 124 -27.62 -23.01 -17.18
C GLY A 124 -26.10 -22.94 -17.06
N ALA A 125 -25.44 -22.12 -17.89
CA ALA A 125 -24.02 -21.80 -17.75
C ALA A 125 -23.74 -21.30 -16.31
N ALA A 126 -22.59 -21.68 -15.75
CA ALA A 126 -22.22 -21.29 -14.40
C ALA A 126 -22.28 -19.77 -14.23
N ASP A 127 -22.86 -19.31 -13.12
CA ASP A 127 -22.88 -17.90 -12.76
C ASP A 127 -21.44 -17.43 -12.48
N GLU A 128 -21.01 -16.31 -13.07
CA GLU A 128 -19.68 -15.70 -12.88
C GLU A 128 -19.61 -14.92 -11.55
N CYS A 129 -20.68 -14.21 -11.21
CA CYS A 129 -20.82 -13.43 -9.98
C CYS A 129 -22.29 -13.04 -9.75
N GLU A 130 -22.59 -12.30 -8.69
CA GLU A 130 -23.87 -11.64 -8.42
C GLU A 130 -23.66 -10.13 -8.33
N LEU A 131 -24.67 -9.33 -8.67
CA LEU A 131 -24.67 -7.87 -8.51
C LEU A 131 -25.51 -7.48 -7.30
N THR A 132 -25.01 -6.55 -6.52
CA THR A 132 -25.81 -5.79 -5.55
C THR A 132 -26.29 -4.49 -6.19
N LEU A 133 -27.51 -4.06 -5.89
CA LEU A 133 -28.12 -2.90 -6.55
C LEU A 133 -28.70 -1.91 -5.52
N ARG A 134 -28.48 -0.61 -5.75
CA ARG A 134 -29.05 0.47 -4.93
C ARG A 134 -30.57 0.46 -5.00
N GLY A 135 -31.20 0.39 -3.83
CA GLY A 135 -32.65 0.43 -3.69
C GLY A 135 -33.32 -0.94 -3.59
N THR A 136 -32.55 -2.03 -3.50
CA THR A 136 -33.04 -3.39 -3.21
C THR A 136 -31.98 -4.23 -2.49
N GLU A 137 -32.41 -5.20 -1.68
CA GLU A 137 -31.51 -6.19 -1.08
C GLU A 137 -31.28 -7.41 -2.00
N ALA A 138 -31.96 -7.47 -3.15
CA ALA A 138 -31.86 -8.57 -4.08
C ALA A 138 -30.46 -8.68 -4.70
N ARG A 139 -29.93 -9.91 -4.75
CA ARG A 139 -28.70 -10.26 -5.46
C ARG A 139 -29.03 -10.80 -6.83
N ILE A 140 -28.49 -10.16 -7.88
CA ILE A 140 -28.83 -10.51 -9.27
C ILE A 140 -27.67 -11.30 -9.90
N PRO A 141 -27.86 -12.55 -10.33
CA PRO A 141 -26.79 -13.34 -10.92
C PRO A 141 -26.33 -12.77 -12.26
N VAL A 142 -25.03 -12.89 -12.51
CA VAL A 142 -24.38 -12.58 -13.79
C VAL A 142 -23.82 -13.89 -14.34
N THR A 143 -24.23 -14.30 -15.54
CA THR A 143 -23.62 -15.47 -16.18
C THR A 143 -22.39 -15.08 -16.99
N THR A 144 -21.48 -16.02 -17.21
CA THR A 144 -20.29 -15.82 -18.06
C THR A 144 -20.62 -15.28 -19.45
N THR A 145 -21.78 -15.65 -20.00
CA THR A 145 -22.26 -15.18 -21.30
C THR A 145 -22.46 -13.67 -21.32
N TYR A 146 -22.99 -13.09 -20.25
CA TYR A 146 -23.36 -11.67 -20.19
C TYR A 146 -22.29 -10.80 -19.53
N ALA A 147 -21.35 -11.39 -18.79
CA ALA A 147 -20.29 -10.68 -18.08
C ALA A 147 -19.45 -9.76 -18.99
N ARG A 148 -19.24 -10.12 -20.26
CA ARG A 148 -18.51 -9.25 -21.22
C ARG A 148 -19.17 -7.88 -21.37
N GLY A 149 -20.51 -7.84 -21.43
CA GLY A 149 -21.28 -6.59 -21.51
C GLY A 149 -21.12 -5.75 -20.25
N VAL A 150 -21.16 -6.41 -19.08
CA VAL A 150 -20.97 -5.77 -17.76
C VAL A 150 -19.57 -5.19 -17.64
N LYS A 151 -18.53 -5.97 -17.97
CA LYS A 151 -17.12 -5.54 -17.98
C LYS A 151 -16.91 -4.30 -18.84
N LYS A 152 -17.46 -4.31 -20.06
CA LYS A 152 -17.40 -3.17 -20.99
C LYS A 152 -18.11 -1.94 -20.44
N ALA A 153 -19.29 -2.10 -19.85
CA ALA A 153 -20.06 -1.01 -19.27
C ALA A 153 -19.36 -0.39 -18.04
N MET A 154 -18.67 -1.21 -17.24
CA MET A 154 -17.93 -0.79 -16.05
C MET A 154 -16.48 -0.36 -16.34
N GLY A 155 -15.98 -0.54 -17.57
CA GLY A 155 -14.61 -0.20 -17.94
C GLY A 155 -13.53 -1.09 -17.28
N VAL A 156 -13.86 -2.34 -16.97
CA VAL A 156 -12.99 -3.29 -16.26
C VAL A 156 -12.65 -4.50 -17.15
N SER A 157 -11.45 -5.06 -16.99
CA SER A 157 -11.04 -6.30 -17.66
C SER A 157 -11.57 -7.55 -16.96
N SER A 158 -11.98 -7.42 -15.70
CA SER A 158 -12.46 -8.49 -14.83
C SER A 158 -13.55 -7.95 -13.90
N LEU A 159 -14.56 -8.77 -13.60
CA LEU A 159 -15.55 -8.48 -12.55
C LEU A 159 -15.06 -8.94 -11.18
N HIS A 160 -13.98 -9.74 -11.14
CA HIS A 160 -13.28 -10.10 -9.93
C HIS A 160 -12.74 -8.84 -9.25
N HIS A 161 -13.05 -8.69 -7.96
CA HIS A 161 -12.65 -7.55 -7.12
C HIS A 161 -13.34 -6.20 -7.42
N VAL A 162 -14.47 -6.18 -8.11
CA VAL A 162 -15.22 -4.95 -8.39
C VAL A 162 -16.21 -4.63 -7.27
N VAL A 163 -15.79 -3.73 -6.38
CA VAL A 163 -16.61 -3.04 -5.37
C VAL A 163 -16.82 -1.58 -5.86
N PRO A 164 -17.95 -0.90 -5.59
CA PRO A 164 -18.23 0.42 -6.17
C PRO A 164 -17.20 1.44 -5.70
N GLU A 165 -16.45 1.97 -6.65
CA GLU A 165 -15.45 3.01 -6.41
C GLU A 165 -15.54 4.09 -7.48
N HIS A 166 -15.11 5.29 -7.11
CA HIS A 166 -15.08 6.47 -7.96
C HIS A 166 -14.01 6.30 -9.06
N PRO A 167 -14.14 6.87 -10.27
CA PRO A 167 -13.16 6.71 -11.34
C PRO A 167 -11.72 7.19 -11.02
N LEU A 168 -11.56 8.06 -10.01
CA LEU A 168 -10.25 8.47 -9.47
C LEU A 168 -9.57 7.37 -8.63
N ASP A 169 -10.32 6.35 -8.20
CA ASP A 169 -9.85 5.25 -7.34
C ASP A 169 -9.27 4.09 -8.15
N LYS A 170 -9.19 4.20 -9.49
CA LYS A 170 -8.58 3.17 -10.33
C LYS A 170 -7.16 2.83 -9.87
N ALA A 171 -6.39 3.82 -9.42
CA ALA A 171 -5.04 3.61 -8.88
C ALA A 171 -5.06 2.86 -7.53
N LEU A 172 -5.97 3.24 -6.61
CA LEU A 172 -6.14 2.58 -5.31
C LEU A 172 -6.63 1.14 -5.47
N ARG A 173 -7.55 0.90 -6.41
CA ARG A 173 -8.04 -0.43 -6.78
C ARG A 173 -6.96 -1.31 -7.38
N LEU A 174 -6.16 -0.78 -8.31
CA LEU A 174 -5.00 -1.48 -8.85
C LEU A 174 -3.97 -1.81 -7.76
N TYR A 175 -4.00 -1.07 -6.65
CA TYR A 175 -3.18 -1.28 -5.47
C TYR A 175 -3.87 -2.09 -4.35
N GLU A 176 -5.07 -2.64 -4.63
CA GLU A 176 -5.86 -3.49 -3.71
C GLU A 176 -6.39 -2.80 -2.44
N LEU A 177 -6.39 -1.46 -2.41
CA LEU A 177 -7.06 -0.67 -1.37
C LEU A 177 -8.55 -0.59 -1.66
N ILE A 178 -9.36 -0.80 -0.63
CA ILE A 178 -10.81 -0.81 -0.65
C ILE A 178 -11.30 0.44 0.09
N ASP A 179 -12.21 1.14 -0.55
CA ASP A 179 -12.75 2.36 0.01
C ASP A 179 -13.89 2.14 1.04
N PHE A 180 -13.55 1.71 2.26
CA PHE A 180 -14.53 1.57 3.33
C PHE A 180 -15.08 2.92 3.82
N GLY A 181 -16.28 3.27 3.35
CA GLY A 181 -17.09 4.33 3.93
C GLY A 181 -16.63 5.76 3.62
N TRP A 182 -15.83 6.02 2.58
CA TRP A 182 -15.34 7.38 2.28
C TRP A 182 -16.42 8.45 2.15
N ARG A 183 -17.53 8.14 1.48
CA ARG A 183 -18.62 9.12 1.31
C ARG A 183 -19.21 9.50 2.66
N ASP A 184 -19.43 8.50 3.52
CA ASP A 184 -19.90 8.70 4.89
C ASP A 184 -18.84 9.49 5.68
N LEU A 185 -17.54 9.17 5.51
CA LEU A 185 -16.41 9.83 6.17
C LEU A 185 -16.25 11.30 5.77
N LEU A 186 -16.48 11.65 4.51
CA LEU A 186 -16.31 13.02 4.00
C LEU A 186 -17.25 13.98 4.73
N GLY A 187 -18.52 13.60 4.87
CA GLY A 187 -19.56 14.38 5.56
C GLY A 187 -19.61 14.21 7.07
N LEU A 188 -18.87 13.25 7.64
CA LEU A 188 -18.89 12.98 9.08
C LEU A 188 -18.29 14.14 9.88
N ASP A 189 -18.99 14.59 10.92
CA ASP A 189 -18.45 15.49 11.93
C ASP A 189 -17.74 14.67 13.02
N PRO A 190 -16.41 14.80 13.21
CA PRO A 190 -15.69 14.10 14.27
C PRO A 190 -16.15 14.45 15.69
N ALA A 191 -16.81 15.60 15.89
CA ALA A 191 -17.34 16.00 17.19
C ALA A 191 -18.64 15.25 17.55
N ASP A 192 -19.38 14.75 16.55
CA ASP A 192 -20.58 13.95 16.77
C ASP A 192 -20.21 12.50 17.09
N LYS A 193 -20.07 12.21 18.39
CA LYS A 193 -19.70 10.88 18.89
C LYS A 193 -20.67 9.78 18.45
N ALA A 194 -21.96 10.07 18.36
CA ALA A 194 -22.96 9.07 17.99
C ALA A 194 -22.83 8.69 16.51
N ALA A 195 -22.67 9.69 15.64
CA ALA A 195 -22.42 9.47 14.22
C ALA A 195 -21.09 8.74 13.99
N VAL A 196 -20.04 9.09 14.74
CA VAL A 196 -18.73 8.43 14.68
C VAL A 196 -18.82 6.96 15.09
N GLU A 197 -19.50 6.64 16.18
CA GLU A 197 -19.66 5.23 16.61
C GLU A 197 -20.51 4.42 15.63
N ALA A 198 -21.58 4.99 15.07
CA ALA A 198 -22.37 4.34 14.03
C ALA A 198 -21.53 4.07 12.76
N PHE A 199 -20.71 5.05 12.37
CA PHE A 199 -19.77 4.92 11.26
C PHE A 199 -18.72 3.83 11.52
N LYS A 200 -18.09 3.80 12.71
CA LYS A 200 -17.12 2.77 13.10
C LYS A 200 -17.76 1.39 13.12
N LYS A 201 -18.93 1.22 13.74
CA LYS A 201 -19.65 -0.06 13.74
C LYS A 201 -19.92 -0.59 12.32
N LYS A 202 -20.18 0.31 11.38
CA LYS A 202 -20.42 -0.04 9.98
C LYS A 202 -19.13 -0.37 9.23
N TRP A 203 -18.03 0.35 9.46
CA TRP A 203 -16.87 0.34 8.55
C TRP A 203 -15.54 -0.09 9.18
N ASP A 204 -15.45 -0.23 10.51
CA ASP A 204 -14.24 -0.69 11.20
C ASP A 204 -13.92 -2.13 10.80
N ILE A 205 -12.83 -2.30 10.05
CA ILE A 205 -12.39 -3.64 9.61
C ILE A 205 -12.11 -4.53 10.83
N LYS A 206 -11.70 -3.93 11.95
CA LYS A 206 -11.41 -4.65 13.21
C LYS A 206 -12.66 -5.31 13.83
N GLN A 207 -13.85 -4.92 13.39
CA GLN A 207 -15.15 -5.38 13.90
C GLN A 207 -15.92 -6.24 12.90
N PHE A 208 -15.35 -6.53 11.73
CA PHE A 208 -16.03 -7.34 10.72
C PHE A 208 -16.18 -8.78 11.21
N THR A 209 -17.26 -9.46 10.79
CA THR A 209 -17.40 -10.90 11.01
C THR A 209 -16.52 -11.68 10.04
N ARG A 210 -16.30 -12.98 10.27
CA ARG A 210 -15.50 -13.83 9.36
C ARG A 210 -16.09 -13.83 7.94
N GLU A 211 -17.40 -13.91 7.82
CA GLU A 211 -18.11 -13.91 6.53
C GLU A 211 -17.86 -12.61 5.77
N ARG A 212 -17.95 -11.48 6.49
CA ARG A 212 -17.67 -10.16 5.93
C ARG A 212 -16.19 -9.98 5.58
N MET A 213 -15.28 -10.50 6.39
CA MET A 213 -13.85 -10.49 6.07
C MET A 213 -13.56 -11.28 4.80
N LEU A 214 -14.13 -12.48 4.67
CA LEU A 214 -14.00 -13.29 3.45
C LEU A 214 -14.60 -12.61 2.23
N SER A 215 -15.71 -11.87 2.37
CA SER A 215 -16.30 -11.18 1.21
C SER A 215 -15.41 -10.08 0.63
N TYR A 216 -14.54 -9.46 1.44
CA TYR A 216 -13.65 -8.38 0.98
C TYR A 216 -12.20 -8.82 0.73
N PHE A 217 -11.72 -9.80 1.50
CA PHE A 217 -10.30 -10.12 1.59
C PHE A 217 -9.96 -11.57 1.26
N ARG A 218 -10.86 -12.36 0.70
CA ARG A 218 -10.56 -13.74 0.31
C ARG A 218 -9.44 -13.82 -0.74
N GLN A 219 -8.58 -14.83 -0.59
CA GLN A 219 -7.54 -15.19 -1.55
C GLN A 219 -8.12 -15.90 -2.77
N PHE A 220 -7.55 -15.65 -3.94
CA PHE A 220 -8.04 -16.27 -5.16
C PHE A 220 -7.91 -17.80 -5.12
N GLY A 221 -9.01 -18.50 -5.41
CA GLY A 221 -9.05 -19.96 -5.55
C GLY A 221 -9.15 -20.75 -4.24
N VAL A 222 -9.13 -20.08 -3.07
CA VAL A 222 -9.21 -20.73 -1.75
C VAL A 222 -10.10 -19.94 -0.79
N ASN A 223 -10.72 -20.60 0.19
CA ASN A 223 -11.56 -19.92 1.19
C ASN A 223 -10.74 -19.39 2.38
N GLU A 224 -9.63 -18.72 2.08
CA GLU A 224 -8.71 -18.17 3.08
C GLU A 224 -8.60 -16.65 2.93
N ILE A 225 -8.26 -15.96 4.01
CA ILE A 225 -8.09 -14.50 4.01
C ILE A 225 -6.69 -14.13 3.52
N ASN A 226 -6.62 -13.26 2.51
CA ASN A 226 -5.41 -12.60 2.08
C ASN A 226 -4.94 -11.59 3.14
N LYS A 227 -4.02 -12.04 3.99
CA LYS A 227 -3.46 -11.25 5.10
C LYS A 227 -2.85 -9.93 4.64
N ARG A 228 -2.07 -9.93 3.54
CA ARG A 228 -1.43 -8.71 3.01
C ARG A 228 -2.48 -7.65 2.65
N ARG A 229 -3.56 -8.06 1.98
CA ARG A 229 -4.66 -7.15 1.61
C ARG A 229 -5.39 -6.61 2.84
N VAL A 230 -5.64 -7.44 3.85
CA VAL A 230 -6.20 -6.98 5.14
C VAL A 230 -5.29 -5.94 5.78
N ILE A 231 -3.99 -6.22 5.87
CA ILE A 231 -3.00 -5.31 6.46
C ILE A 231 -3.02 -3.95 5.74
N LYS A 232 -2.93 -3.94 4.40
CA LYS A 232 -2.99 -2.72 3.58
C LYS A 232 -4.21 -1.86 3.92
N ASN A 233 -5.37 -2.50 4.01
CA ASN A 233 -6.65 -1.81 4.23
C ASN A 233 -6.83 -1.32 5.67
N ILE A 234 -6.31 -2.04 6.68
CA ILE A 234 -6.29 -1.55 8.06
C ILE A 234 -5.38 -0.32 8.18
N ILE A 235 -4.17 -0.37 7.61
CA ILE A 235 -3.23 0.77 7.63
C ILE A 235 -3.88 1.99 6.98
N TYR A 236 -4.46 1.81 5.78
CA TYR A 236 -5.11 2.90 5.05
C TYR A 236 -6.34 3.47 5.78
N GLN A 237 -7.18 2.61 6.37
CA GLN A 237 -8.32 3.04 7.19
C GLN A 237 -7.86 3.89 8.37
N MET A 238 -6.85 3.42 9.12
CA MET A 238 -6.31 4.13 10.27
C MET A 238 -5.75 5.50 9.88
N PHE A 239 -4.97 5.58 8.80
CA PHE A 239 -4.47 6.85 8.28
C PHE A 239 -5.60 7.86 8.02
N ARG A 240 -6.65 7.44 7.32
CA ARG A 240 -7.79 8.30 7.00
C ARG A 240 -8.54 8.77 8.24
N TRP A 241 -8.70 7.88 9.22
CA TRP A 241 -9.39 8.20 10.47
C TRP A 241 -8.58 9.15 11.34
N ILE A 242 -7.25 9.00 11.37
CA ILE A 242 -6.34 9.94 12.02
C ILE A 242 -6.43 11.32 11.34
N LYS A 243 -6.34 11.37 10.01
CA LYS A 243 -6.46 12.64 9.25
C LYS A 243 -7.83 13.32 9.45
N LYS A 244 -8.90 12.55 9.61
CA LYS A 244 -10.25 13.07 9.87
C LYS A 244 -10.45 13.49 11.34
N GLY A 245 -9.58 13.07 12.26
CA GLY A 245 -9.73 13.33 13.70
C GLY A 245 -10.68 12.38 14.43
N ILE A 246 -10.99 11.23 13.83
CA ILE A 246 -11.84 10.18 14.41
C ILE A 246 -11.05 9.27 15.37
N GLU A 247 -9.79 9.05 15.04
CA GLU A 247 -8.82 8.38 15.92
C GLU A 247 -7.67 9.35 16.19
N PRO A 248 -7.14 9.39 17.42
CA PRO A 248 -5.91 10.13 17.68
C PRO A 248 -4.74 9.49 16.94
N PRO A 249 -3.71 10.25 16.57
CA PRO A 249 -2.43 9.69 16.17
C PRO A 249 -1.91 8.70 17.22
N SER A 250 -1.15 7.71 16.77
CA SER A 250 -0.38 6.82 17.63
C SER A 250 0.56 7.63 18.51
N ASP A 251 0.76 7.17 19.75
CA ASP A 251 1.78 7.62 20.69
C ASP A 251 2.93 6.60 20.83
N GLY A 252 2.83 5.46 20.13
CA GLY A 252 3.83 4.39 20.11
C GLY A 252 4.75 4.41 18.88
N ASN A 253 5.64 3.43 18.83
CA ASN A 253 6.44 3.14 17.64
C ASN A 253 5.64 2.27 16.64
N ILE A 254 6.23 1.96 15.48
CA ILE A 254 5.61 1.13 14.43
C ILE A 254 5.14 -0.24 14.96
N ARG A 255 5.84 -0.79 15.98
CA ARG A 255 5.47 -2.08 16.59
C ARG A 255 4.12 -2.02 17.30
N SER A 256 3.73 -0.86 17.84
CA SER A 256 2.41 -0.67 18.44
C SER A 256 1.28 -0.79 17.41
N LEU A 257 1.49 -0.28 16.18
CA LEU A 257 0.53 -0.48 15.09
C LEU A 257 0.40 -1.96 14.73
N TRP A 258 1.53 -2.67 14.65
CA TRP A 258 1.50 -4.11 14.39
C TRP A 258 0.61 -4.86 15.38
N TYR A 259 0.64 -4.54 16.68
CA TYR A 259 -0.20 -5.25 17.65
C TYR A 259 -1.71 -5.06 17.41
N ARG A 260 -2.12 -3.90 16.87
CA ARG A 260 -3.52 -3.67 16.46
C ARG A 260 -3.89 -4.53 15.27
N VAL A 261 -3.01 -4.61 14.27
CA VAL A 261 -3.21 -5.45 13.07
C VAL A 261 -3.19 -6.94 13.42
N LYS A 262 -2.23 -7.36 14.26
CA LYS A 262 -2.06 -8.73 14.76
C LYS A 262 -3.34 -9.24 15.43
N ALA A 263 -4.00 -8.41 16.23
CA ALA A 263 -5.23 -8.82 16.92
C ALA A 263 -6.34 -9.17 15.91
N VAL A 264 -6.50 -8.38 14.85
CA VAL A 264 -7.47 -8.64 13.78
C VAL A 264 -7.11 -9.91 13.01
N LEU A 265 -5.84 -10.07 12.66
CA LEU A 265 -5.37 -11.27 11.97
C LEU A 265 -5.54 -12.53 12.85
N ALA A 266 -5.27 -12.46 14.15
CA ALA A 266 -5.46 -13.59 15.07
C ALA A 266 -6.93 -13.99 15.20
N TYR A 267 -7.84 -13.02 15.15
CA TYR A 267 -9.27 -13.28 15.26
C TYR A 267 -9.86 -13.91 13.98
N HIS A 268 -9.25 -13.65 12.82
CA HIS A 268 -9.78 -14.07 11.52
C HIS A 268 -8.96 -15.12 10.77
N SER A 269 -7.69 -15.33 11.16
CA SER A 269 -6.83 -16.37 10.60
C SER A 269 -6.54 -17.42 11.65
N ASP A 270 -6.79 -18.67 11.30
CA ASP A 270 -6.73 -19.81 12.23
C ASP A 270 -5.30 -20.08 12.73
N VAL A 271 -4.27 -19.49 12.09
CA VAL A 271 -2.88 -19.52 12.55
C VAL A 271 -2.16 -18.21 12.17
N LEU A 272 -1.72 -17.44 13.17
CA LEU A 272 -0.71 -16.40 12.98
C LEU A 272 0.63 -17.07 12.64
N GLY A 273 1.15 -16.78 11.46
CA GLY A 273 2.42 -17.32 10.99
C GLY A 273 3.60 -16.47 11.48
N PRO A 274 4.80 -17.07 11.64
CA PRO A 274 6.01 -16.33 11.99
C PRO A 274 6.37 -15.24 10.97
N GLY A 275 5.92 -15.38 9.71
CA GLY A 275 6.14 -14.39 8.64
C GLY A 275 5.18 -13.20 8.65
N ASP A 276 4.08 -13.22 9.40
CA ASP A 276 3.03 -12.17 9.28
C ASP A 276 3.52 -10.79 9.73
N VAL A 277 4.44 -10.74 10.69
CA VAL A 277 5.09 -9.50 11.09
C VAL A 277 5.96 -8.92 9.97
N GLY A 278 6.67 -9.78 9.23
CA GLY A 278 7.46 -9.38 8.06
C GLY A 278 6.54 -8.80 6.99
N THR A 279 5.47 -9.52 6.65
CA THR A 279 4.43 -9.05 5.73
C THR A 279 3.88 -7.68 6.14
N PHE A 280 3.69 -7.42 7.44
CA PHE A 280 3.26 -6.11 7.91
C PHE A 280 4.29 -5.01 7.65
N TYR A 281 5.56 -5.23 8.01
CA TYR A 281 6.60 -4.24 7.78
C TYR A 281 6.81 -3.99 6.28
N ASP A 282 6.86 -5.05 5.47
CA ASP A 282 7.01 -4.96 4.01
C ASP A 282 5.84 -4.19 3.40
N THR A 283 4.61 -4.45 3.87
CA THR A 283 3.42 -3.74 3.40
C THR A 283 3.43 -2.27 3.79
N LEU A 284 3.78 -1.96 5.03
CA LEU A 284 3.86 -0.57 5.49
C LEU A 284 4.95 0.20 4.74
N GLN A 285 6.11 -0.43 4.56
CA GLN A 285 7.23 0.11 3.80
C GLN A 285 6.83 0.36 2.34
N GLU A 286 6.21 -0.62 1.68
CA GLU A 286 5.70 -0.47 0.31
C GLU A 286 4.77 0.75 0.20
N MET A 287 3.79 0.88 1.11
CA MET A 287 2.82 1.98 1.08
C MET A 287 3.45 3.37 1.28
N ILE A 288 4.46 3.48 2.14
CA ILE A 288 5.14 4.74 2.48
C ILE A 288 6.25 5.05 1.49
N GLU A 289 7.16 4.11 1.29
CA GLU A 289 8.44 4.29 0.63
C GLU A 289 8.41 3.96 -0.87
N GLU A 290 7.46 3.16 -1.36
CA GLU A 290 7.33 2.91 -2.80
C GLU A 290 6.21 3.77 -3.39
N HIS A 291 5.03 3.75 -2.75
CA HIS A 291 3.82 4.42 -3.29
C HIS A 291 3.58 5.83 -2.77
N ASN A 292 4.36 6.31 -1.78
CA ASN A 292 4.24 7.65 -1.20
C ASN A 292 2.79 7.99 -0.75
N LEU A 293 2.03 7.01 -0.25
CA LEU A 293 0.63 7.25 0.11
C LEU A 293 0.48 8.15 1.34
N PHE A 294 1.45 8.07 2.25
CA PHE A 294 1.50 8.80 3.51
C PHE A 294 2.91 8.67 4.11
N ARG A 295 3.19 9.47 5.15
CA ARG A 295 4.47 9.46 5.89
C ARG A 295 4.35 8.69 7.20
N TYR A 296 5.44 8.17 7.75
CA TYR A 296 5.41 7.52 9.07
C TYR A 296 4.89 8.47 10.15
N LYS A 297 5.30 9.74 10.11
CA LYS A 297 4.83 10.78 11.05
C LYS A 297 3.32 11.04 10.97
N ASP A 298 2.67 10.76 9.83
CA ASP A 298 1.23 11.02 9.68
C ASP A 298 0.38 10.11 10.58
N PHE A 299 0.95 8.99 11.03
CA PHE A 299 0.34 8.12 12.03
C PHE A 299 0.68 8.54 13.46
N GLY A 300 1.59 9.49 13.68
CA GLY A 300 2.09 9.85 15.01
C GLY A 300 3.22 8.95 15.53
N PHE A 301 3.84 8.11 14.71
CA PHE A 301 4.90 7.23 15.19
C PHE A 301 6.09 7.99 15.77
N MET A 302 6.56 7.54 16.93
CA MET A 302 7.75 8.13 17.55
C MET A 302 9.01 7.80 16.75
N ASP A 303 9.82 8.83 16.49
CA ASP A 303 11.19 8.67 16.02
C ASP A 303 12.09 8.23 17.18
N MET A 304 12.39 6.93 17.25
CA MET A 304 13.26 6.36 18.28
C MET A 304 14.71 6.88 18.21
N ASN A 305 15.11 7.54 17.12
CA ASN A 305 16.43 8.14 16.96
C ASN A 305 16.44 9.66 17.20
N GLU A 306 15.34 10.26 17.69
CA GLU A 306 15.27 11.68 18.00
C GLU A 306 16.48 12.20 18.81
N PRO A 307 16.98 11.49 19.86
CA PRO A 307 18.13 11.98 20.63
C PRO A 307 19.42 12.14 19.83
N TYR A 308 19.53 11.47 18.68
CA TYR A 308 20.73 11.40 17.84
C TYR A 308 20.71 12.38 16.67
N ARG A 309 19.77 13.32 16.64
CA ARG A 309 19.71 14.40 15.66
C ARG A 309 19.52 15.76 16.34
N GLY A 310 19.85 16.83 15.63
CA GLY A 310 19.62 18.19 16.11
C GLY A 310 19.78 19.24 15.03
N ILE A 311 19.08 20.35 15.18
CA ILE A 311 19.13 21.48 14.25
C ILE A 311 20.11 22.55 14.76
N GLY A 312 20.97 23.02 13.86
CA GLY A 312 21.99 24.02 14.17
C GLY A 312 21.43 25.41 14.43
N ALA A 313 22.01 26.13 15.38
CA ALA A 313 21.58 27.49 15.74
C ALA A 313 22.10 28.60 14.81
N LYS A 314 23.19 28.37 14.06
CA LYS A 314 23.85 29.40 13.22
C LYS A 314 23.75 29.10 11.73
N ALA A 315 24.06 27.88 11.33
CA ALA A 315 24.05 27.41 9.94
C ALA A 315 23.30 26.06 9.86
N PRO A 316 21.99 26.04 10.16
CA PRO A 316 21.15 24.84 10.13
C PRO A 316 21.15 24.10 8.78
N GLU A 317 21.41 24.79 7.67
CA GLU A 317 21.52 24.21 6.33
C GLU A 317 22.76 23.33 6.13
N ILE A 318 23.74 23.41 7.03
CA ILE A 318 24.91 22.54 7.03
C ILE A 318 24.62 21.38 7.97
N ILE A 319 24.84 20.15 7.50
CA ILE A 319 24.51 18.91 8.20
C ILE A 319 25.78 18.11 8.41
N LEU A 320 26.12 17.82 9.66
CA LEU A 320 27.16 16.86 10.03
C LEU A 320 26.52 15.50 10.33
N ALA A 321 26.69 14.54 9.42
CA ALA A 321 26.11 13.22 9.47
C ALA A 321 27.16 12.15 9.83
N SER A 322 26.75 11.11 10.55
CA SER A 322 27.57 9.91 10.76
C SER A 322 26.76 8.64 10.68
N GLU A 323 27.32 7.62 10.07
CA GLU A 323 26.76 6.26 10.05
C GLU A 323 26.64 5.66 11.46
N LYS A 324 27.64 5.89 12.31
CA LYS A 324 27.78 5.20 13.60
C LYS A 324 27.24 6.04 14.76
N LEU A 325 26.44 5.41 15.63
CA LEU A 325 25.99 6.01 16.89
C LEU A 325 27.14 6.27 17.87
N GLY A 326 28.23 5.50 17.79
CA GLY A 326 29.42 5.70 18.63
C GLY A 326 30.04 7.09 18.50
N HIS A 327 29.83 7.77 17.37
CA HIS A 327 30.29 9.13 17.13
C HIS A 327 29.39 10.23 17.73
N PHE A 328 28.24 9.88 18.32
CA PHE A 328 27.21 10.84 18.72
C PHE A 328 27.74 11.99 19.59
N LEU A 329 28.47 11.69 20.66
CA LEU A 329 28.97 12.73 21.58
C LEU A 329 29.97 13.67 20.90
N PHE A 330 30.84 13.12 20.06
CA PHE A 330 31.82 13.88 19.29
C PHE A 330 31.14 14.80 18.28
N ILE A 331 30.21 14.27 17.49
CA ILE A 331 29.48 15.00 16.45
C ILE A 331 28.58 16.06 17.04
N LYS A 332 27.83 15.73 18.10
CA LYS A 332 26.98 16.71 18.79
C LYS A 332 27.79 17.89 19.31
N LYS A 333 28.96 17.64 19.89
CA LYS A 333 29.86 18.70 20.37
C LYS A 333 30.37 19.54 19.21
N LEU A 334 30.90 18.91 18.16
CA LEU A 334 31.46 19.61 17.00
C LEU A 334 30.39 20.44 16.26
N ALA A 335 29.19 19.89 16.11
CA ALA A 335 28.06 20.57 15.49
C ALA A 335 27.60 21.77 16.33
N ALA A 336 27.55 21.63 17.65
CA ALA A 336 27.21 22.73 18.56
C ALA A 336 28.25 23.87 18.50
N GLU A 337 29.54 23.53 18.48
CA GLU A 337 30.64 24.51 18.34
C GLU A 337 30.54 25.31 17.03
N ALA A 338 30.27 24.62 15.91
CA ALA A 338 30.12 25.25 14.60
C ALA A 338 28.72 25.90 14.39
N GLY A 339 27.74 25.54 15.22
CA GLY A 339 26.35 25.96 15.11
C GLY A 339 25.61 25.33 13.92
N VAL A 340 25.97 24.13 13.50
CA VAL A 340 25.39 23.40 12.36
C VAL A 340 24.40 22.31 12.82
N SER A 341 23.60 21.78 11.91
CA SER A 341 22.74 20.62 12.18
C SER A 341 23.55 19.34 12.22
N PHE A 342 23.06 18.32 12.92
CA PHE A 342 23.69 17.00 12.93
C PHE A 342 22.68 15.86 12.94
N ILE A 343 23.12 14.70 12.46
CA ILE A 343 22.38 13.45 12.54
C ILE A 343 23.34 12.26 12.66
N CYS A 344 23.15 11.42 13.67
CA CYS A 344 23.83 10.13 13.77
C CYS A 344 22.85 9.02 13.41
N LEU A 345 23.25 8.20 12.47
CA LEU A 345 22.54 7.06 11.96
C LEU A 345 22.95 5.81 12.76
N LYS A 346 22.34 4.68 12.43
CA LYS A 346 22.66 3.36 12.96
C LYS A 346 22.80 2.38 11.78
N GLY A 347 23.71 2.69 10.87
CA GLY A 347 23.76 2.10 9.53
C GLY A 347 22.85 2.84 8.55
N GLU A 348 22.01 2.10 7.82
CA GLU A 348 21.11 2.68 6.82
C GLU A 348 20.16 3.75 7.43
N PRO A 349 19.94 4.89 6.74
CA PRO A 349 19.10 5.96 7.27
C PRO A 349 17.64 5.53 7.39
N ALA A 350 17.12 5.54 8.62
CA ALA A 350 15.70 5.26 8.87
C ALA A 350 14.83 6.38 8.29
N VAL A 351 13.86 6.02 7.43
CA VAL A 351 12.97 6.97 6.76
C VAL A 351 12.22 7.85 7.75
N ILE A 352 11.67 7.26 8.82
CA ILE A 352 11.00 8.01 9.89
C ILE A 352 11.91 9.07 10.51
N SER A 353 13.16 8.75 10.85
CA SER A 353 14.08 9.71 11.45
C SER A 353 14.40 10.87 10.50
N LEU A 354 14.55 10.56 9.22
CA LEU A 354 14.74 11.59 8.19
C LEU A 354 13.50 12.42 7.93
N GLU A 355 12.30 11.86 8.02
CA GLU A 355 11.05 12.61 7.93
C GLU A 355 11.01 13.74 8.98
N TYR A 356 11.23 13.40 10.25
CA TYR A 356 11.21 14.37 11.34
C TYR A 356 12.36 15.37 11.23
N PHE A 357 13.58 14.88 10.97
CA PHE A 357 14.74 15.75 10.77
C PHE A 357 14.55 16.74 9.62
N SER A 358 13.97 16.28 8.51
CA SER A 358 13.72 17.11 7.32
C SER A 358 12.69 18.20 7.60
N ASP A 359 11.60 17.86 8.32
CA ASP A 359 10.61 18.86 8.70
C ASP A 359 11.19 19.94 9.62
N ASP A 360 12.01 19.54 10.61
CA ASP A 360 12.66 20.45 11.54
C ASP A 360 13.69 21.35 10.81
N LEU A 361 14.43 20.80 9.85
CA LEU A 361 15.30 21.56 8.94
C LEU A 361 14.49 22.55 8.10
N MET A 362 13.42 22.10 7.46
CA MET A 362 12.58 22.93 6.59
C MET A 362 11.97 24.09 7.37
N LYS A 363 11.47 23.82 8.58
CA LYS A 363 10.93 24.84 9.49
C LYS A 363 11.97 25.90 9.86
N THR A 364 13.23 25.52 10.03
CA THR A 364 14.28 26.41 10.54
C THR A 364 15.00 27.17 9.42
N CYS A 365 15.26 26.53 8.28
CA CYS A 365 16.10 27.09 7.23
C CYS A 365 15.48 27.03 5.82
N GLY A 366 14.22 26.60 5.70
CA GLY A 366 13.46 26.58 4.46
C GLY A 366 14.19 25.87 3.31
N ASP A 367 14.05 26.44 2.13
CA ASP A 367 14.56 25.91 0.86
C ASP A 367 16.06 26.18 0.62
N LYS A 368 16.79 26.69 1.62
CA LYS A 368 18.25 26.87 1.51
C LYS A 368 18.89 25.56 1.05
N GLU A 369 19.86 25.67 0.15
CA GLU A 369 20.61 24.51 -0.29
C GLU A 369 21.44 23.93 0.87
N LYS A 370 21.40 22.60 1.02
CA LYS A 370 22.04 21.87 2.10
C LYS A 370 23.45 21.43 1.70
N MET A 371 24.36 21.52 2.67
CA MET A 371 25.70 20.97 2.58
C MET A 371 25.83 19.84 3.60
N VAL A 372 26.16 18.64 3.14
CA VAL A 372 26.23 17.44 3.98
C VAL A 372 27.68 17.01 4.15
N PHE A 373 28.15 16.93 5.39
CA PHE A 373 29.42 16.33 5.76
C PHE A 373 29.15 14.95 6.34
N CYS A 374 29.77 13.91 5.80
CA CYS A 374 29.50 12.53 6.19
C CYS A 374 30.72 11.86 6.85
N ILE A 375 30.47 11.10 7.91
CA ILE A 375 31.41 10.18 8.53
C ILE A 375 30.82 8.78 8.40
N SER A 376 31.31 7.99 7.45
CA SER A 376 30.95 6.59 7.28
C SER A 376 32.17 5.79 6.86
N ASP A 377 32.05 4.47 6.93
CA ASP A 377 33.16 3.57 6.64
C ASP A 377 33.66 3.73 5.19
N ILE A 378 34.93 3.39 4.97
CA ILE A 378 35.55 3.36 3.62
C ILE A 378 35.33 1.96 3.06
N ASP A 379 34.08 1.69 2.69
CA ASP A 379 33.66 0.44 2.09
C ASP A 379 32.37 0.65 1.24
N PRO A 380 31.88 -0.35 0.51
CA PRO A 380 30.66 -0.20 -0.28
C PRO A 380 29.40 0.18 0.52
N ALA A 381 29.29 -0.23 1.78
CA ALA A 381 28.11 0.05 2.60
C ALA A 381 28.11 1.51 3.10
N GLY A 382 29.25 1.99 3.59
CA GLY A 382 29.42 3.38 4.03
C GLY A 382 29.11 4.39 2.91
N TYR A 383 29.51 4.11 1.67
CA TYR A 383 29.15 4.95 0.52
C TYR A 383 27.65 4.85 0.13
N SER A 384 27.05 3.66 0.27
CA SER A 384 25.60 3.48 0.06
C SER A 384 24.79 4.31 1.05
N ILE A 385 25.18 4.31 2.33
CA ILE A 385 24.51 5.06 3.40
C ILE A 385 24.56 6.56 3.14
N GLU A 386 25.69 7.09 2.67
CA GLU A 386 25.82 8.50 2.29
C GLU A 386 24.87 8.86 1.14
N GLY A 387 24.84 8.03 0.09
CA GLY A 387 23.95 8.21 -1.05
C GLY A 387 22.47 8.15 -0.65
N ASN A 388 22.11 7.22 0.22
CA ASN A 388 20.74 7.06 0.72
C ASN A 388 20.31 8.24 1.60
N LEU A 389 21.20 8.75 2.45
CA LEU A 389 20.93 9.96 3.25
C LEU A 389 20.57 11.15 2.34
N VAL A 390 21.38 11.39 1.31
CA VAL A 390 21.17 12.48 0.36
C VAL A 390 19.90 12.29 -0.44
N SER A 391 19.67 11.08 -0.96
CA SER A 391 18.48 10.74 -1.74
C SER A 391 17.20 10.95 -0.93
N GLN A 392 17.20 10.60 0.35
CA GLN A 392 16.06 10.75 1.23
C GLN A 392 15.82 12.21 1.65
N LEU A 393 16.89 12.99 1.89
CA LEU A 393 16.75 14.44 2.07
C LEU A 393 16.13 15.10 0.83
N GLN A 394 16.56 14.70 -0.36
CA GLN A 394 16.00 15.19 -1.63
C GLN A 394 14.54 14.78 -1.82
N ARG A 395 14.19 13.53 -1.51
CA ARG A 395 12.82 13.03 -1.51
C ARG A 395 11.91 13.82 -0.57
N ASN A 396 12.44 14.27 0.56
CA ASN A 396 11.73 15.13 1.52
C ASN A 396 11.74 16.62 1.13
N GLY A 397 12.15 16.96 -0.09
CA GLY A 397 12.05 18.31 -0.64
C GLY A 397 13.27 19.21 -0.41
N HIS A 398 14.39 18.68 0.10
CA HIS A 398 15.60 19.48 0.27
C HIS A 398 16.47 19.49 -0.99
N LYS A 399 17.06 20.65 -1.30
CA LYS A 399 18.13 20.75 -2.29
C LYS A 399 19.46 20.45 -1.61
N VAL A 400 20.24 19.51 -2.12
CA VAL A 400 21.59 19.19 -1.60
C VAL A 400 22.61 19.59 -2.66
N GLY A 401 23.37 20.64 -2.39
CA GLY A 401 24.33 21.20 -3.35
C GLY A 401 25.72 20.59 -3.24
N ARG A 402 26.08 20.08 -2.04
CA ARG A 402 27.40 19.51 -1.79
C ARG A 402 27.35 18.42 -0.74
N VAL A 403 28.10 17.35 -1.01
CA VAL A 403 28.35 16.24 -0.09
C VAL A 403 29.86 16.12 0.09
N VAL A 404 30.33 16.02 1.32
CA VAL A 404 31.74 15.92 1.67
C VAL A 404 31.94 14.73 2.61
N LYS A 405 32.64 13.70 2.15
CA LYS A 405 33.09 12.61 3.02
C LYS A 405 34.28 13.09 3.84
N LEU A 406 34.19 12.98 5.16
CA LEU A 406 35.24 13.43 6.09
C LEU A 406 36.31 12.37 6.32
N VAL A 407 35.95 11.09 6.18
CA VAL A 407 36.86 9.95 6.31
C VAL A 407 37.03 9.28 4.97
N ASP A 408 38.16 9.52 4.31
CA ASP A 408 38.53 8.89 3.05
C ASP A 408 39.96 8.35 3.14
N ALA A 409 40.44 7.70 2.08
CA ALA A 409 41.76 7.07 2.06
C ALA A 409 42.94 8.06 2.24
N SER A 410 42.71 9.37 2.14
CA SER A 410 43.73 10.38 2.40
C SER A 410 43.82 10.76 3.88
N ALA A 411 42.92 10.25 4.73
CA ALA A 411 42.99 10.41 6.19
C ALA A 411 44.03 9.49 6.83
N PHE A 412 44.60 8.56 6.05
CA PHE A 412 45.48 7.50 6.52
C PHE A 412 46.74 7.39 5.65
N THR A 413 47.86 7.05 6.29
CA THR A 413 49.09 6.65 5.59
C THR A 413 48.96 5.24 5.01
N SER A 414 49.84 4.87 4.08
CA SER A 414 49.84 3.51 3.51
C SER A 414 50.12 2.44 4.58
N GLU A 415 50.98 2.76 5.54
CA GLU A 415 51.30 1.89 6.68
C GLU A 415 50.07 1.70 7.58
N GLU A 416 49.36 2.78 7.90
CA GLU A 416 48.14 2.72 8.70
C GLU A 416 47.07 1.87 8.02
N ILE A 417 46.81 2.12 6.72
CA ILE A 417 45.85 1.32 5.94
C ILE A 417 46.21 -0.17 5.98
N GLY A 418 47.50 -0.51 5.87
CA GLY A 418 47.96 -1.90 5.96
C GLY A 418 47.62 -2.59 7.28
N ILE A 419 47.47 -1.83 8.37
CA ILE A 419 47.20 -2.33 9.73
C ILE A 419 45.70 -2.35 10.03
N ILE A 420 44.97 -1.29 9.68
CA ILE A 420 43.58 -1.08 10.11
C ILE A 420 42.53 -1.62 9.14
N ARG A 421 42.94 -1.97 7.91
CA ARG A 421 41.99 -2.48 6.92
C ARG A 421 41.43 -3.84 7.33
N PHE A 422 40.14 -4.04 7.10
CA PHE A 422 39.47 -5.32 7.31
C PHE A 422 39.07 -5.94 5.96
N GLN A 423 39.00 -7.27 5.91
CA GLN A 423 38.55 -7.98 4.71
C GLN A 423 37.05 -7.72 4.52
N TYR A 424 36.68 -7.03 3.44
CA TYR A 424 35.28 -6.78 3.09
C TYR A 424 34.69 -7.96 2.31
N VAL A 425 35.36 -8.37 1.23
CA VAL A 425 34.94 -9.54 0.43
C VAL A 425 36.15 -10.20 -0.20
N SER A 426 36.09 -11.53 -0.33
CA SER A 426 37.06 -12.32 -1.09
C SER A 426 36.36 -13.14 -2.16
N PHE A 427 36.98 -13.29 -3.32
CA PHE A 427 36.45 -14.09 -4.43
C PHE A 427 37.58 -14.61 -5.32
N ASP A 428 37.37 -15.78 -5.91
CA ASP A 428 38.26 -16.36 -6.91
C ASP A 428 37.90 -15.85 -8.31
N VAL A 429 38.91 -15.52 -9.11
CA VAL A 429 38.77 -15.07 -10.50
C VAL A 429 39.64 -15.91 -11.43
N LYS A 430 39.10 -16.30 -12.58
CA LYS A 430 39.82 -16.93 -13.70
C LYS A 430 39.22 -16.48 -15.03
N GLY A 431 39.90 -15.58 -15.73
CA GLY A 431 39.31 -14.89 -16.89
C GLY A 431 38.04 -14.16 -16.47
N ASP A 432 36.92 -14.40 -17.16
CA ASP A 432 35.61 -13.82 -16.83
C ASP A 432 34.86 -14.57 -15.72
N GLN A 433 35.37 -15.72 -15.27
CA GLN A 433 34.73 -16.50 -14.21
C GLN A 433 35.04 -15.88 -12.85
N VAL A 434 33.98 -15.63 -12.08
CA VAL A 434 34.03 -15.13 -10.71
C VAL A 434 33.33 -16.11 -9.80
N LYS A 435 33.98 -16.48 -8.70
CA LYS A 435 33.42 -17.36 -7.67
C LYS A 435 33.60 -16.72 -6.29
N PRO A 436 32.53 -16.34 -5.59
CA PRO A 436 32.62 -15.82 -4.22
C PRO A 436 33.32 -16.83 -3.31
N LEU A 437 34.12 -16.33 -2.36
CA LEU A 437 34.70 -17.11 -1.27
C LEU A 437 33.95 -16.83 0.03
N ASP A 438 34.07 -17.75 0.98
CA ASP A 438 33.40 -17.72 2.28
C ASP A 438 31.86 -17.67 2.12
N ASP A 439 31.14 -17.11 3.09
CA ASP A 439 29.68 -16.90 3.05
C ASP A 439 29.27 -15.70 2.17
N SER A 440 30.17 -15.21 1.31
CA SER A 440 29.92 -14.02 0.48
C SER A 440 28.94 -14.32 -0.65
N ALA A 441 27.91 -13.49 -0.81
CA ALA A 441 26.98 -13.57 -1.93
C ALA A 441 27.58 -12.91 -3.19
N MET A 442 27.21 -13.41 -4.38
CA MET A 442 27.64 -12.80 -5.66
C MET A 442 27.24 -11.32 -5.77
N GLY A 443 26.11 -10.93 -5.17
CA GLY A 443 25.69 -9.53 -5.09
C GLY A 443 26.69 -8.65 -4.32
N GLN A 444 27.29 -9.15 -3.24
CA GLN A 444 28.32 -8.43 -2.49
C GLN A 444 29.60 -8.26 -3.31
N VAL A 445 30.04 -9.33 -4.00
CA VAL A 445 31.20 -9.27 -4.91
C VAL A 445 30.99 -8.23 -6.00
N THR A 446 29.81 -8.22 -6.62
CA THR A 446 29.47 -7.27 -7.69
C THR A 446 29.53 -5.83 -7.20
N LYS A 447 28.91 -5.54 -6.04
CA LYS A 447 28.94 -4.21 -5.42
C LYS A 447 30.35 -3.78 -5.04
N ALA A 448 31.12 -4.67 -4.43
CA ALA A 448 32.49 -4.37 -4.00
C ALA A 448 33.41 -4.08 -5.18
N ARG A 449 33.29 -4.83 -6.28
CA ARG A 449 34.05 -4.58 -7.51
C ARG A 449 33.70 -3.23 -8.11
N ALA A 450 32.41 -2.93 -8.28
CA ALA A 450 31.97 -1.64 -8.82
C ALA A 450 32.45 -0.45 -7.95
N TRP A 451 32.43 -0.61 -6.62
CA TRP A 451 32.97 0.37 -5.70
C TRP A 451 34.49 0.53 -5.84
N PHE A 452 35.24 -0.58 -5.89
CA PHE A 452 36.68 -0.53 -6.06
C PHE A 452 37.08 0.09 -7.40
N ASP A 453 36.36 -0.21 -8.48
CA ASP A 453 36.58 0.38 -9.81
C ASP A 453 36.37 1.90 -9.82
N ALA A 454 35.54 2.43 -8.90
CA ALA A 454 35.35 3.87 -8.70
C ALA A 454 36.44 4.47 -7.79
N LEU A 455 36.83 3.76 -6.72
CA LEU A 455 37.85 4.21 -5.76
C LEU A 455 39.26 4.24 -6.38
N LYS A 456 39.62 3.22 -7.16
CA LYS A 456 40.91 3.02 -7.84
C LYS A 456 42.13 3.21 -6.94
N ASP A 457 42.05 2.71 -5.71
CA ASP A 457 43.13 2.78 -4.73
C ASP A 457 43.69 1.39 -4.45
N GLU A 458 44.88 1.10 -4.98
CA GLU A 458 45.53 -0.21 -4.87
C GLU A 458 45.75 -0.68 -3.42
N ARG A 459 45.72 0.24 -2.45
CA ARG A 459 45.84 -0.09 -1.02
C ARG A 459 44.65 -0.91 -0.50
N PHE A 460 43.52 -0.90 -1.22
CA PHE A 460 42.26 -1.58 -0.87
C PHE A 460 42.04 -2.88 -1.64
N ILE A 461 43.03 -3.40 -2.36
CA ILE A 461 42.95 -4.71 -3.02
C ILE A 461 44.20 -5.55 -2.76
N SER A 462 44.04 -6.86 -2.71
CA SER A 462 45.16 -7.79 -2.75
C SER A 462 44.82 -9.01 -3.59
N GLU A 463 45.80 -9.50 -4.34
CA GLU A 463 45.68 -10.72 -5.14
C GLU A 463 46.63 -11.80 -4.62
N LYS A 464 46.14 -13.04 -4.55
CA LYS A 464 46.94 -14.22 -4.22
C LYS A 464 46.74 -15.30 -5.28
N ASP A 465 47.82 -15.74 -5.91
CA ASP A 465 47.78 -16.83 -6.88
C ASP A 465 47.44 -18.15 -6.19
N LYS A 466 46.48 -18.90 -6.76
CA LYS A 466 46.09 -20.25 -6.33
C LYS A 466 46.65 -21.35 -7.24
N GLY A 467 47.31 -20.99 -8.34
CA GLY A 467 47.72 -21.91 -9.39
C GLY A 467 46.55 -22.29 -10.32
N GLY A 468 46.90 -22.87 -11.47
CA GLY A 468 45.89 -23.30 -12.47
C GLY A 468 45.12 -22.15 -13.13
N GLY A 469 45.67 -20.92 -13.10
CA GLY A 469 45.07 -19.70 -13.65
C GLY A 469 44.01 -19.05 -12.74
N TRP A 470 43.83 -19.55 -11.52
CA TRP A 470 42.94 -18.95 -10.52
C TRP A 470 43.71 -17.96 -9.63
N LYS A 471 43.09 -16.81 -9.37
CA LYS A 471 43.55 -15.84 -8.37
C LYS A 471 42.47 -15.60 -7.33
N THR A 472 42.85 -15.56 -6.06
CA THR A 472 41.99 -15.01 -5.01
C THR A 472 42.19 -13.52 -4.96
N VAL A 473 41.12 -12.77 -5.16
CA VAL A 473 41.07 -11.31 -5.01
C VAL A 473 40.37 -11.01 -3.70
N THR A 474 40.99 -10.18 -2.87
CA THR A 474 40.40 -9.66 -1.63
C THR A 474 40.29 -8.15 -1.76
N ILE A 475 39.07 -7.63 -1.57
CA ILE A 475 38.81 -6.21 -1.45
C ILE A 475 38.70 -5.88 0.04
N TRP A 476 39.40 -4.83 0.44
CA TRP A 476 39.51 -4.38 1.82
C TRP A 476 38.64 -3.15 2.06
N GLY A 477 38.25 -2.93 3.31
CA GLY A 477 37.57 -1.71 3.78
C GLY A 477 38.27 -1.15 5.02
N ILE A 478 37.88 0.06 5.44
CA ILE A 478 38.38 0.68 6.69
C ILE A 478 37.19 1.22 7.48
N GLU A 479 37.15 0.93 8.77
CA GLU A 479 36.15 1.49 9.66
C GLU A 479 36.41 2.97 9.91
N SER A 480 35.35 3.78 9.88
CA SER A 480 35.42 5.22 10.17
C SER A 480 35.88 5.53 11.59
N ASP A 481 35.66 4.62 12.54
CA ASP A 481 36.17 4.71 13.92
C ASP A 481 37.70 4.69 14.00
N ALA A 482 38.39 4.18 12.97
CA ALA A 482 39.85 4.15 12.92
C ALA A 482 40.45 5.54 12.62
N ALA A 483 39.66 6.49 12.11
CA ALA A 483 40.12 7.84 11.81
C ALA A 483 40.30 8.66 13.10
N ASP A 484 41.41 9.39 13.18
CA ASP A 484 41.62 10.36 14.26
C ASP A 484 40.54 11.45 14.22
N ARG A 485 39.87 11.65 15.37
CA ARG A 485 38.83 12.66 15.55
C ARG A 485 39.33 14.07 15.29
N GLU A 486 40.60 14.37 15.55
CA GLU A 486 41.17 15.69 15.24
C GLU A 486 41.39 15.88 13.75
N ILE A 487 41.69 14.82 12.99
CA ILE A 487 41.71 14.87 11.51
C ILE A 487 40.30 15.15 10.99
N ILE A 488 39.29 14.42 11.48
CA ILE A 488 37.88 14.64 11.10
C ILE A 488 37.45 16.08 11.42
N ARG A 489 37.77 16.57 12.63
CA ARG A 489 37.46 17.92 13.07
C ARG A 489 38.09 18.96 12.16
N LYS A 490 39.39 18.84 11.88
CA LYS A 490 40.12 19.76 11.01
C LYS A 490 39.50 19.80 9.61
N ARG A 491 39.27 18.64 9.00
CA ARG A 491 38.62 18.53 7.67
C ARG A 491 37.25 19.18 7.64
N PHE A 492 36.44 18.97 8.68
CA PHE A 492 35.13 19.61 8.80
C PHE A 492 35.24 21.13 8.87
N LEU A 493 36.10 21.67 9.74
CA LEU A 493 36.29 23.12 9.90
C LEU A 493 36.88 23.78 8.64
N ASP A 494 37.85 23.15 7.99
CA ASP A 494 38.43 23.61 6.72
C ASP A 494 37.36 23.62 5.60
N GLY A 495 36.51 22.58 5.57
CA GLY A 495 35.38 22.49 4.66
C GLY A 495 34.34 23.60 4.85
N LEU A 496 34.08 24.00 6.10
CA LEU A 496 33.21 25.16 6.42
C LEU A 496 33.82 26.49 5.98
N ALA A 497 35.13 26.67 6.13
CA ALA A 497 35.81 27.89 5.71
C ALA A 497 35.77 28.06 4.18
N GLY A 498 35.87 26.96 3.45
CA GLY A 498 35.76 26.93 1.99
C GLY A 498 34.34 27.16 1.45
N SER A 499 33.29 27.06 2.27
CA SER A 499 31.89 27.28 1.86
C SER A 499 31.35 28.67 2.18
N ARG A 500 32.05 29.45 3.01
CA ARG A 500 31.69 30.83 3.38
C ARG A 500 32.34 31.89 2.48
N ARG A 501 33.10 31.47 1.48
CA ARG A 501 33.58 32.31 0.36
C ARG A 501 32.71 32.03 -0.85
#